data_AF-A0A916R1T3-F1
#
_entry.id   AF-A0A916R1T3-F1
#
_cell.length_a   1.000
_cell.length_b   1.000
_cell.length_c   1.000
_cell.angle_alpha   90.00
_cell.angle_beta   90.00
_cell.angle_gamma   90.00
#
_symmetry.space_group_name_H-M   'P 1'
#
loop_
_entity.id
_entity.type
_entity.pdbx_description
1 polymer ?
#
loop_
_entity_poly.entity_id
_entity_poly.type
_entity_poly.pdbx_seq_one_letter_code
_entity_poly.pdbx_strand_id
1 'polypeptide(L)' 'MYGCQQELIKSPDNVPFLEYLCITANKLINCGIYLARQWYFKFGYIIGKYDLEKAQI' A
#
# COMPACT_ATOMS: atom_id res chain seq x y z
N MET A 1 4.45 -7.30 -10.01
CA MET A 1 3.73 -8.55 -9.64
C MET A 1 4.33 -9.00 -8.32
N TYR A 2 3.59 -8.86 -7.22
CA TYR A 2 4.10 -9.22 -5.89
C TYR A 2 4.33 -10.73 -5.83
N GLY A 3 5.55 -11.14 -5.47
CA GLY A 3 6.00 -12.52 -5.41
C GLY A 3 5.41 -13.28 -4.22
N CYS A 4 4.09 -13.42 -4.19
CA CYS A 4 3.44 -14.31 -3.25
C CYS A 4 3.70 -15.75 -3.70
N GLN A 5 4.21 -16.58 -2.79
CA GLN A 5 4.45 -18.01 -3.01
C GLN A 5 3.12 -18.69 -3.37
N GLN A 6 2.94 -19.05 -4.64
CA GLN A 6 1.68 -19.57 -5.17
C GLN A 6 1.24 -20.90 -4.55
N GLU A 7 2.17 -21.66 -3.97
CA GLU A 7 1.90 -22.96 -3.34
C GLU A 7 1.03 -22.86 -2.06
N LEU A 8 1.03 -21.72 -1.34
CA LEU A 8 0.21 -21.56 -0.12
C LEU A 8 -1.24 -21.08 -0.40
N ILE A 9 -1.54 -20.70 -1.63
CA ILE A 9 -2.83 -20.11 -2.07
C ILE A 9 -3.82 -21.21 -2.53
N LYS A 10 -3.43 -22.49 -2.48
CA LYS A 10 -4.31 -23.60 -2.90
C LYS A 10 -5.40 -23.96 -1.88
N SER A 11 -5.36 -23.41 -0.66
CA SER A 11 -6.45 -23.60 0.31
C SER A 11 -7.61 -22.66 -0.03
N PRO A 12 -8.78 -23.19 -0.43
CA PRO A 12 -9.95 -22.36 -0.77
C PRO A 12 -10.41 -21.50 0.42
N ASP A 13 -10.15 -21.94 1.65
CA ASP A 13 -10.52 -21.21 2.87
C ASP A 13 -9.74 -19.89 3.04
N ASN A 14 -8.55 -19.79 2.44
CA ASN A 14 -7.70 -18.60 2.52
C ASN A 14 -8.06 -17.55 1.46
N VAL A 15 -8.85 -17.90 0.44
CA VAL A 15 -9.17 -17.01 -0.69
C VAL A 15 -9.90 -15.74 -0.24
N PRO A 16 -10.94 -15.80 0.61
CA PRO A 16 -11.64 -14.58 1.06
C PRO A 16 -10.72 -13.62 1.85
N PHE A 17 -9.83 -14.17 2.67
CA PHE A 17 -8.86 -13.37 3.42
C PHE A 17 -7.84 -12.71 2.49
N LEU A 18 -7.32 -13.44 1.50
CA LEU A 18 -6.38 -12.90 0.52
C LEU A 18 -7.03 -11.81 -0.34
N GLU A 19 -8.28 -11.98 -0.73
CA GLU A 19 -9.05 -10.96 -1.45
C GLU A 19 -9.22 -9.70 -0.59
N TYR A 20 -9.64 -9.86 0.67
CA TYR A 20 -9.74 -8.76 1.62
C TYR A 20 -8.40 -8.03 1.82
N LEU A 21 -7.32 -8.78 2.00
CA LEU A 21 -5.97 -8.24 2.18
C LEU A 21 -5.52 -7.44 0.95
N CYS A 22 -5.70 -7.99 -0.25
CA CYS A 22 -5.34 -7.33 -1.50
C CYS A 22 -6.16 -6.04 -1.72
N ILE A 23 -7.47 -6.09 -1.46
CA ILE A 23 -8.35 -4.91 -1.58
C ILE A 23 -7.91 -3.83 -0.59
N THR A 24 -7.65 -4.20 0.66
CA THR A 24 -7.27 -3.26 1.72
C THR A 24 -5.89 -2.65 1.45
N ALA A 25 -4.92 -3.46 1.02
CA ALA A 25 -3.60 -2.98 0.63
C ALA A 25 -3.66 -2.01 -0.55
N ASN A 26 -4.47 -2.30 -1.57
CA ASN A 26 -4.67 -1.40 -2.72
C ASN A 26 -5.32 -0.08 -2.30
N LYS A 27 -6.33 -0.11 -1.42
CA LYS A 27 -6.94 1.11 -0.87
C LYS A 27 -5.90 1.96 -0.14
N LEU A 28 -5.08 1.34 0.71
CA LEU A 28 -4.03 2.04 1.45
C LEU A 28 -2.98 2.68 0.53
N ILE A 29 -2.51 1.94 -0.49
CA ILE A 29 -1.56 2.46 -1.48
C ILE A 29 -2.15 3.67 -2.22
N ASN A 30 -3.41 3.59 -2.65
CA ASN A 30 -4.07 4.70 -3.32
C ASN A 30 -4.16 5.95 -2.44
N CYS A 31 -4.49 5.79 -1.15
CA CYS A 31 -4.48 6.89 -0.18
C CYS A 31 -3.08 7.50 -0.03
N GLY A 32 -2.04 6.67 0.09
CA GLY A 32 -0.65 7.13 0.20
C GLY A 32 -0.18 7.90 -1.04
N ILE A 33 -0.47 7.38 -2.24
CA ILE A 33 -0.15 8.05 -3.51
C ILE A 33 -0.89 9.40 -3.63
N TYR A 34 -2.16 9.44 -3.25
CA TYR A 34 -2.93 10.67 -3.26
C TYR A 34 -2.29 11.73 -2.36
N LEU A 35 -1.95 11.36 -1.12
CA LEU A 35 -1.26 12.24 -0.17
C LEU A 35 0.10 12.72 -0.71
N ALA A 36 0.90 11.82 -1.28
CA ALA A 36 2.19 12.15 -1.88
C ALA A 36 2.06 13.21 -2.98
N ARG A 37 1.04 13.10 -3.83
CA ARG A 37 0.76 14.07 -4.89
C ARG A 37 0.35 15.43 -4.32
N GLN A 38 -0.52 15.45 -3.30
CA GLN A 38 -0.91 16.70 -2.64
C GLN A 38 0.30 17.41 -2.03
N TRP A 39 1.20 16.66 -1.39
CA TRP A 39 2.46 17.20 -0.86
C TRP A 39 3.36 17.76 -1.96
N TYR A 40 3.52 17.03 -3.06
CA TYR A 40 4.31 17.50 -4.19
C TYR A 40 3.76 18.81 -4.78
N PHE A 41 2.45 18.90 -5.03
CA PHE A 41 1.86 20.12 -5.57
C PHE A 41 1.90 21.30 -4.59
N LYS A 42 1.84 21.02 -3.27
CA LYS A 42 1.85 22.07 -2.25
C LYS A 42 3.26 22.58 -1.91
N PHE A 43 4.26 21.70 -1.90
CA PHE A 43 5.61 22.00 -1.40
C PHE A 43 6.71 21.83 -2.45
N GLY A 44 6.41 21.31 -3.64
CA GLY A 44 7.41 20.97 -4.66
C GLY A 44 8.28 19.78 -4.30
N TYR A 45 7.91 19.00 -3.27
CA TYR A 45 8.72 17.93 -2.69
C TYR A 45 8.07 16.56 -2.90
N ILE A 46 8.85 15.59 -3.39
CA ILE A 46 8.42 14.20 -3.52
C ILE A 46 8.80 13.46 -2.24
N ILE A 47 7.79 12.97 -1.50
CA ILE A 47 8.03 12.15 -0.31
C ILE A 47 8.64 10.80 -0.68
N GLY A 48 9.74 10.46 -0.03
CA GLY A 48 10.36 9.15 -0.07
C GLY A 48 9.66 8.15 0.84
N LYS A 49 10.03 6.87 0.71
CA LYS A 49 9.36 5.73 1.37
C LYS A 49 9.28 5.84 2.89
N TYR A 50 10.24 6.52 3.53
CA TYR A 50 10.37 6.62 5.00
C TYR A 50 10.15 8.04 5.53
N ASP A 51 9.78 8.99 4.67
CA ASP A 51 9.65 10.39 5.11
C ASP A 51 8.38 10.62 5.94
N LEU A 52 7.36 9.77 5.77
CA LEU A 52 6.15 9.78 6.60
C LEU A 52 6.41 9.23 8.02
N GLU A 53 7.38 8.33 8.21
CA GLU A 53 7.73 7.79 9.53
C GLU A 53 8.47 8.82 10.39
N LYS A 54 9.27 9.69 9.76
CA LYS A 54 9.97 10.79 10.44
C LYS A 54 9.06 11.95 10.84
N ALA A 55 7.87 12.05 10.24
CA ALA A 55 6.90 13.09 10.52
C ALA A 55 6.07 12.85 11.80
N GLN A 56 6.39 11.81 12.58
CA GLN A 56 5.80 11.59 13.90
C GLN A 56 6.27 12.68 14.87
N ILE A 57 5.40 13.66 15.09
CA ILE A 57 5.37 14.55 16.27
C ILE A 57 4.91 13.72 17.48
#